data_AF-A0A954D591-F1
#
_entry.id   AF-A0A954D591-F1
#
_cell.length_a   1.000
_cell.length_b   1.000
_cell.length_c   1.000
_cell.angle_alpha   90.00
_cell.angle_beta   90.00
_cell.angle_gamma   90.00
#
_symmetry.space_group_name_H-M   'P 1'
#
loop_
_entity.id
_entity.type
_entity.pdbx_description
1 polymer ?
#
loop_
_entity_poly.entity_id
_entity_poly.type
_entity_poly.pdbx_seq_one_letter_code
_entity_poly.pdbx_strand_id
1 'polypeptide(L)'
;MTTIEPPKSSGLPGSARVADDARIRTRKCFRSPRGTADRGRSFNHSGRSAGIKEKNRQQVITRPTSEQIRLIDEEGGQLGILDVASALELAQERDLDLVELDPNSEPPTCKLMNFGKYKYNLAKRQKGSKKSVNKRKEVKLRPKTEQHDFDVKLRRAKKFLEEGHKVLVTLIFRGREQKHPEIGFDLL
;
A
#
# COMPACT_ATOMS: atom_id res chain seq x y z
N MET A 1 32.65 22.86 59.74
CA MET A 1 33.27 22.38 58.48
C MET A 1 32.31 21.36 57.90
N THR A 2 31.36 21.82 57.08
CA THR A 2 30.24 21.01 56.60
C THR A 2 30.41 20.85 55.09
N THR A 3 30.55 19.59 54.68
CA THR A 3 30.86 19.16 53.32
C THR A 3 29.75 19.55 52.34
N ILE A 4 30.14 20.12 51.20
CA ILE A 4 29.28 20.49 50.08
C ILE A 4 29.08 19.23 49.20
N GLU A 5 27.85 18.75 49.07
CA GLU A 5 27.46 17.83 47.99
C GLU A 5 26.76 18.62 46.86
N PRO A 6 27.11 18.41 45.58
CA PRO A 6 26.37 18.97 44.46
C PRO A 6 25.15 18.11 44.07
N PRO A 7 24.02 18.72 43.64
CA PRO A 7 22.82 18.00 43.22
C PRO A 7 22.98 17.30 41.86
N LYS A 8 22.42 16.09 41.77
CA LYS A 8 22.41 15.23 40.59
C LYS A 8 21.53 15.81 39.47
N SER A 9 22.05 15.66 38.25
CA SER A 9 21.49 16.05 36.96
C SER A 9 20.11 15.47 36.65
N SER A 10 19.24 16.33 36.15
CA SER A 10 17.99 16.06 35.45
C SER A 10 18.21 15.67 33.97
N GLY A 11 17.37 14.75 33.46
CA GLY A 11 17.21 14.40 32.03
C GLY A 11 17.55 12.94 31.75
N LEU A 12 16.71 12.09 31.14
CA LEU A 12 15.75 12.28 30.05
C LEU A 12 14.63 11.20 30.10
N PRO A 13 13.45 11.46 29.51
CA PRO A 13 12.38 10.47 29.37
C PRO A 13 12.49 9.65 28.07
N GLY A 14 12.06 8.39 28.15
CA GLY A 14 11.39 7.70 27.04
C GLY A 14 12.27 6.93 26.04
N SER A 15 12.72 5.73 26.41
CA SER A 15 13.12 4.72 25.42
C SER A 15 11.87 4.22 24.69
N ALA A 16 11.56 4.81 23.53
CA ALA A 16 10.62 4.27 22.58
C ALA A 16 11.11 2.87 22.14
N ARG A 17 10.36 1.83 22.51
CA ARG A 17 10.56 0.48 22.01
C ARG A 17 10.25 0.48 20.51
N VAL A 18 11.28 0.42 19.68
CA VAL A 18 11.13 0.10 18.26
C VAL A 18 10.76 -1.38 18.18
N ALA A 19 9.60 -1.68 17.62
CA ALA A 19 9.11 -3.03 17.44
C ALA A 19 9.95 -3.74 16.37
N ASP A 20 10.74 -4.72 16.80
CA ASP A 20 11.39 -5.71 15.94
C ASP A 20 10.34 -6.66 15.36
N ASP A 21 9.90 -6.37 14.12
CA ASP A 21 9.04 -7.27 13.34
C ASP A 21 9.79 -7.71 12.06
N ALA A 22 11.04 -8.14 12.23
CA ALA A 22 11.78 -8.89 11.23
C ALA A 22 11.37 -10.38 11.30
N ARG A 23 10.21 -10.73 10.76
CA ARG A 23 9.85 -12.14 10.58
C ARG A 23 10.74 -12.77 9.51
N ILE A 24 11.85 -13.35 9.95
CA ILE A 24 12.75 -14.20 9.17
C ILE A 24 11.99 -15.50 8.84
N ARG A 25 11.36 -15.56 7.66
CA ARG A 25 10.85 -16.84 7.12
C ARG A 25 12.01 -17.62 6.52
N THR A 26 12.70 -18.41 7.34
CA THR A 26 13.50 -19.52 6.82
C THR A 26 12.53 -20.58 6.28
N ARG A 27 12.40 -20.69 4.95
CA ARG A 27 11.77 -21.88 4.35
C ARG A 27 12.70 -23.07 4.58
N LYS A 28 12.50 -23.76 5.70
CA LYS A 28 13.14 -25.04 6.00
C LYS A 28 12.53 -26.07 5.05
N CYS A 29 13.25 -26.46 4.00
CA CYS A 29 12.90 -27.64 3.22
C CYS A 29 13.19 -28.88 4.08
N PHE A 30 12.23 -29.21 4.95
CA PHE A 30 12.26 -30.44 5.73
C PHE A 30 11.85 -31.59 4.79
N ARG A 31 12.81 -32.44 4.40
CA ARG A 31 12.51 -33.76 3.81
C ARG A 31 12.04 -34.64 4.96
N SER A 32 10.77 -35.03 4.95
CA SER A 32 10.19 -35.96 5.93
C SER A 32 10.77 -37.38 5.77
N PRO A 33 10.95 -38.14 6.87
CA PRO A 33 11.14 -39.58 6.81
C PRO A 33 9.82 -40.30 6.47
N ARG A 34 9.96 -41.49 5.88
CA ARG A 34 8.89 -42.34 5.34
C ARG A 34 7.97 -42.90 6.45
N GLY A 35 6.64 -42.79 6.26
CA GLY A 35 5.56 -43.49 7.00
C GLY A 35 5.29 -42.96 8.41
N THR A 36 4.07 -42.76 8.91
CA THR A 36 2.75 -43.35 8.64
C THR A 36 1.64 -42.29 8.90
N ALA A 37 0.41 -42.66 8.55
CA ALA A 37 -0.80 -41.86 8.48
C ALA A 37 -1.09 -40.96 9.70
N ASP A 38 -1.39 -39.68 9.45
CA ASP A 38 -2.43 -38.99 10.20
C ASP A 38 -3.23 -38.04 9.30
N ARG A 39 -4.50 -37.98 9.62
CA ARG A 39 -5.61 -37.42 8.85
C ARG A 39 -5.55 -35.90 8.82
N GLY A 40 -5.91 -35.35 7.66
CA GLY A 40 -6.64 -34.09 7.59
C GLY A 40 -5.89 -32.81 7.98
N ARG A 41 -5.39 -32.10 6.97
CA ARG A 41 -5.84 -30.74 6.65
C ARG A 41 -5.13 -30.28 5.38
N SER A 42 -5.90 -30.27 4.30
CA SER A 42 -5.57 -29.55 3.08
C SER A 42 -5.26 -28.10 3.44
N PHE A 43 -3.99 -27.73 3.50
CA PHE A 43 -3.60 -26.32 3.48
C PHE A 43 -3.74 -25.84 2.03
N ASN A 44 -4.99 -25.63 1.63
CA ASN A 44 -5.32 -24.86 0.45
C ASN A 44 -4.66 -23.49 0.61
N HIS A 45 -3.62 -23.21 -0.18
CA HIS A 45 -3.22 -21.84 -0.46
C HIS A 45 -4.25 -21.23 -1.41
N SER A 46 -5.50 -21.15 -0.95
CA SER A 46 -6.51 -20.26 -1.51
C SER A 46 -6.21 -18.85 -1.02
N GLY A 47 -5.10 -18.29 -1.51
CA GLY A 47 -4.91 -16.85 -1.54
C GLY A 47 -5.86 -16.28 -2.58
N ARG A 48 -7.16 -16.28 -2.28
CA ARG A 48 -8.14 -15.43 -2.96
C ARG A 48 -7.72 -13.99 -2.66
N SER A 49 -6.82 -13.42 -3.47
CA SER A 49 -6.83 -11.98 -3.67
C SER A 49 -8.10 -11.67 -4.44
N ALA A 50 -9.22 -11.64 -3.72
CA ALA A 50 -10.48 -11.13 -4.22
C ALA A 50 -10.18 -9.71 -4.73
N GLY A 51 -10.30 -9.54 -6.05
CA GLY A 51 -10.06 -8.28 -6.70
C GLY A 51 -10.91 -7.20 -6.05
N ILE A 52 -10.26 -6.22 -5.44
CA ILE A 52 -10.90 -4.94 -5.16
C ILE A 52 -11.11 -4.32 -6.53
N LYS A 53 -12.31 -4.54 -7.09
CA LYS A 53 -12.74 -4.02 -8.39
C LYS A 53 -12.56 -2.50 -8.38
N GLU A 54 -11.85 -1.97 -9.38
CA GLU A 54 -11.80 -0.53 -9.70
C GLU A 54 -13.22 -0.05 -10.05
N LYS A 55 -14.01 0.30 -9.03
CA LYS A 55 -15.46 0.53 -9.16
C LYS A 55 -15.89 1.98 -9.28
N ASN A 56 -14.97 2.94 -9.33
CA ASN A 56 -15.34 4.35 -9.40
C ASN A 56 -14.62 5.06 -10.56
N ARG A 57 -15.04 4.72 -11.79
CA ARG A 57 -14.73 5.52 -12.97
C ARG A 57 -15.87 6.52 -13.15
N GLN A 58 -15.65 7.74 -12.66
CA GLN A 58 -16.51 8.87 -13.00
C GLN A 58 -16.49 9.05 -14.52
N GLN A 59 -17.67 9.11 -15.11
CA GLN A 59 -17.88 9.22 -16.55
C GLN A 59 -18.81 10.39 -16.81
N VAL A 60 -18.57 11.09 -17.92
CA VAL A 60 -19.53 12.04 -18.46
C VAL A 60 -20.66 11.23 -19.05
N ILE A 61 -21.88 11.52 -18.63
CA ILE A 61 -23.06 10.86 -19.17
C ILE A 61 -23.50 11.66 -20.40
N THR A 62 -23.39 11.07 -21.58
CA THR A 62 -24.05 11.59 -22.80
C THR A 62 -25.38 10.91 -23.06
N ARG A 63 -25.56 9.68 -22.56
CA ARG A 63 -26.80 8.89 -22.66
C ARG A 63 -27.02 8.14 -21.34
N PRO A 64 -28.01 8.53 -20.54
CA PRO A 64 -28.28 7.88 -19.26
C PRO A 64 -28.94 6.52 -19.44
N THR A 65 -28.71 5.63 -18.48
CA THR A 65 -29.30 4.27 -18.48
C THR A 65 -30.58 4.20 -17.63
N SER A 66 -30.77 5.15 -16.71
CA SER A 66 -31.95 5.26 -15.83
C SER A 66 -32.77 6.51 -16.14
N GLU A 67 -34.06 6.46 -15.85
CA GLU A 67 -34.99 7.58 -16.06
C GLU A 67 -34.89 8.63 -14.95
N GLN A 68 -34.58 8.22 -13.71
CA GLN A 68 -34.48 9.13 -12.57
C GLN A 68 -33.07 9.18 -12.02
N ILE A 69 -32.60 10.38 -11.68
CA ILE A 69 -31.29 10.62 -11.08
C ILE A 69 -31.39 11.57 -9.89
N ARG A 70 -30.48 11.43 -8.94
CA ARG A 70 -30.27 12.43 -7.89
C ARG A 70 -29.24 13.45 -8.36
N LEU A 71 -29.65 14.71 -8.50
CA LEU A 71 -28.81 15.78 -9.03
C LEU A 71 -28.18 16.63 -7.91
N ILE A 72 -26.87 16.85 -8.04
CA ILE A 72 -26.09 17.76 -7.22
C ILE A 72 -25.57 18.89 -8.12
N ASP A 73 -25.73 20.13 -7.66
CA ASP A 73 -25.25 21.32 -8.35
C ASP A 73 -23.72 21.46 -8.25
N GLU A 74 -23.15 22.40 -9.01
CA GLU A 74 -21.71 22.68 -9.02
C GLU A 74 -21.20 23.10 -7.63
N GLU A 75 -21.97 23.96 -6.94
CA GLU A 75 -21.69 24.45 -5.58
C GLU A 75 -21.92 23.38 -4.49
N GLY A 76 -22.52 22.25 -4.84
CA GLY A 76 -22.85 21.17 -3.90
C GLY A 76 -24.26 21.23 -3.31
N GLY A 77 -25.11 22.14 -3.78
CA GLY A 77 -26.54 22.12 -3.49
C GLY A 77 -27.22 20.86 -4.04
N GLN A 78 -28.12 20.25 -3.28
CA GLN A 78 -28.90 19.10 -3.76
C GLN A 78 -30.19 19.61 -4.40
N LEU A 79 -30.35 19.38 -5.71
CA LEU A 79 -31.55 19.75 -6.46
C LEU A 79 -32.66 18.68 -6.36
N GLY A 80 -32.37 17.54 -5.74
CA GLY A 80 -33.32 16.47 -5.50
C GLY A 80 -33.27 15.38 -6.56
N ILE A 81 -34.40 14.69 -6.75
CA ILE A 81 -34.57 13.65 -7.78
C ILE A 81 -35.21 14.31 -8.99
N LEU A 82 -34.53 14.24 -10.13
CA LEU A 82 -34.97 14.81 -11.40
C LEU A 82 -34.90 13.75 -12.50
N ASP A 83 -35.67 13.98 -13.56
CA ASP A 83 -35.50 13.25 -14.81
C ASP A 83 -34.18 13.66 -15.46
N VAL A 84 -33.60 12.74 -16.23
CA VAL A 84 -32.30 12.99 -16.83
C VAL A 84 -32.38 13.99 -17.98
N ALA A 85 -33.51 14.05 -18.69
CA ALA A 85 -33.73 15.09 -19.70
C ALA A 85 -33.57 16.48 -19.08
N SER A 86 -34.28 16.76 -17.98
CA SER A 86 -34.18 18.04 -17.28
C SER A 86 -32.77 18.30 -16.74
N ALA A 87 -32.07 17.27 -16.27
CA ALA A 87 -30.69 17.43 -15.80
C ALA A 87 -29.69 17.73 -16.93
N LEU A 88 -29.90 17.18 -18.13
CA LEU A 88 -29.09 17.47 -19.31
C LEU A 88 -29.35 18.88 -19.83
N GLU A 89 -30.61 19.33 -19.81
CA GLU A 89 -30.97 20.72 -20.13
C GLU A 89 -30.29 21.70 -19.17
N LEU A 90 -30.39 21.46 -17.86
CA LEU A 90 -29.70 22.28 -16.84
C LEU A 90 -28.17 22.29 -17.02
N ALA A 91 -27.59 21.17 -17.47
CA ALA A 91 -26.16 21.11 -17.75
C ALA A 91 -25.80 21.98 -18.98
N GLN A 92 -26.63 21.95 -20.03
CA GLN A 92 -26.44 22.78 -21.23
C GLN A 92 -26.65 24.27 -20.95
N GLU A 93 -27.69 24.63 -20.19
CA GLU A 93 -27.97 26.02 -19.80
C GLU A 93 -26.81 26.67 -19.03
N ARG A 94 -26.05 25.86 -18.30
CA ARG A 94 -24.93 26.31 -17.47
C ARG A 94 -23.56 26.05 -18.08
N ASP A 95 -23.49 25.53 -19.31
CA ASP A 95 -22.25 25.12 -19.99
C ASP A 95 -21.38 24.15 -19.15
N LEU A 96 -22.03 23.22 -18.44
CA LEU A 96 -21.39 22.21 -17.59
C LEU A 96 -21.63 20.79 -18.12
N ASP A 97 -20.83 19.83 -17.63
CA ASP A 97 -21.05 18.41 -17.92
C ASP A 97 -21.86 17.74 -16.79
N LEU A 98 -22.77 16.86 -17.17
CA LEU A 98 -23.42 15.94 -16.24
C LEU A 98 -22.50 14.73 -15.99
N VAL A 99 -21.97 14.62 -14.77
CA VAL A 99 -21.01 13.58 -14.40
C VAL A 99 -21.62 12.61 -13.40
N GLU A 100 -21.52 11.31 -13.69
CA GLU A 100 -21.93 10.25 -12.77
C GLU A 100 -20.90 10.08 -11.65
N LEU A 101 -21.34 10.19 -10.39
CA LEU A 101 -20.49 10.01 -9.22
C LEU A 101 -20.64 8.62 -8.58
N ASP A 102 -21.88 8.15 -8.46
CA ASP A 102 -22.16 6.82 -7.92
C ASP A 102 -23.26 6.12 -8.74
N PRO A 103 -22.90 5.15 -9.60
CA PRO A 103 -23.85 4.36 -10.37
C PRO A 103 -24.54 3.26 -9.54
N ASN A 104 -24.06 2.96 -8.32
CA ASN A 104 -24.60 1.85 -7.53
C ASN A 104 -25.78 2.27 -6.64
N SER A 105 -26.04 3.57 -6.55
CA SER A 105 -27.18 4.11 -5.78
C SER A 105 -28.46 4.07 -6.62
N GLU A 106 -29.60 3.78 -5.99
CA GLU A 106 -30.94 3.88 -6.59
C GLU A 106 -31.69 5.03 -5.90
N PRO A 107 -31.91 6.19 -6.55
CA PRO A 107 -31.47 6.58 -7.90
C PRO A 107 -29.98 6.98 -7.98
N PRO A 108 -29.32 6.81 -9.15
CA PRO A 108 -27.91 7.11 -9.33
C PRO A 108 -27.61 8.59 -9.09
N THR A 109 -26.44 8.86 -8.50
CA THR A 109 -26.07 10.22 -8.09
C THR A 109 -25.21 10.88 -9.16
N CYS A 110 -25.71 11.97 -9.72
CA CYS A 110 -25.05 12.77 -10.73
C CYS A 110 -24.72 14.16 -10.18
N LYS A 111 -23.62 14.75 -10.67
CA LYS A 111 -23.21 16.11 -10.31
C LYS A 111 -22.89 16.93 -11.57
N LEU A 112 -23.34 18.18 -11.58
CA LEU A 112 -22.94 19.16 -12.59
C LEU A 112 -21.51 19.63 -12.31
N MET A 113 -20.59 19.41 -13.24
CA MET A 113 -19.21 19.89 -13.16
C MET A 113 -18.50 19.86 -14.51
N ASN A 114 -17.44 20.65 -14.68
CA ASN A 114 -16.55 20.51 -15.84
C ASN A 114 -15.63 19.27 -15.70
N PHE A 115 -15.86 18.26 -16.53
CA PHE A 115 -15.14 16.98 -16.44
C PHE A 115 -13.66 17.12 -16.82
N GLY A 116 -13.34 17.96 -17.80
CA GLY A 116 -11.96 18.18 -18.26
C GLY A 116 -11.07 18.74 -17.15
N LYS A 117 -11.52 19.80 -16.48
CA LYS A 117 -10.83 20.42 -15.34
C LYS A 117 -10.72 19.44 -14.17
N TYR A 118 -11.79 18.70 -13.89
CA TYR A 118 -11.80 17.68 -12.84
C TYR A 118 -10.75 16.58 -13.09
N LYS A 119 -10.71 16.01 -14.30
CA LYS A 119 -9.76 14.96 -14.69
C LYS A 119 -8.31 15.43 -14.60
N TYR A 120 -8.02 16.68 -14.99
CA TYR A 120 -6.70 17.28 -14.85
C TYR A 120 -6.29 17.39 -13.37
N ASN A 121 -7.17 17.92 -12.53
CA ASN A 121 -6.91 18.07 -11.09
C ASN A 121 -6.72 16.71 -10.41
N LEU A 122 -7.55 15.72 -10.76
CA LEU A 122 -7.43 14.36 -10.26
C LEU A 122 -6.08 13.75 -10.67
N ALA A 123 -5.68 13.88 -11.94
CA ALA A 123 -4.39 13.39 -12.42
C ALA A 123 -3.21 14.08 -11.71
N LYS A 124 -3.29 15.39 -11.49
CA LYS A 124 -2.27 16.16 -10.76
C LYS A 124 -2.16 15.69 -9.30
N ARG A 125 -3.29 15.51 -8.61
CA ARG A 125 -3.35 14.98 -7.23
C ARG A 125 -2.79 13.56 -7.14
N GLN A 126 -3.18 12.68 -8.06
CA GLN A 126 -2.67 11.30 -8.12
C GLN A 126 -1.17 11.23 -8.41
N LYS A 127 -0.64 12.11 -9.27
CA LYS A 127 0.80 12.22 -9.51
C LYS A 127 1.56 12.74 -8.28
N GLY A 128 0.93 13.62 -7.49
CA GLY A 128 1.47 14.11 -6.22
C GLY A 128 1.50 13.02 -5.14
N SER A 129 0.44 12.22 -5.01
CA SER A 129 0.29 11.22 -3.94
C SER A 129 0.99 9.88 -4.20
N LYS A 130 1.30 9.55 -5.45
CA LYS A 130 2.06 8.32 -5.81
C LYS A 130 3.53 8.35 -5.38
N LYS A 131 4.01 9.42 -4.73
CA LYS A 131 5.42 9.62 -4.39
C LYS A 131 5.93 8.87 -3.16
N SER A 132 5.08 8.19 -2.39
CA SER A 132 5.49 7.55 -1.13
C SER A 132 4.96 6.12 -0.94
N VAL A 133 4.84 5.35 -2.03
CA VAL A 133 4.61 3.91 -1.85
C VAL A 133 5.92 3.31 -1.36
N ASN A 134 5.97 3.00 -0.06
CA ASN A 134 7.08 2.30 0.59
C ASN A 134 7.19 0.88 0.00
N LYS A 135 7.83 0.79 -1.17
CA LYS A 135 8.06 -0.47 -1.87
C LYS A 135 8.96 -1.36 -1.02
N ARG A 136 8.68 -2.66 -1.04
CA ARG A 136 9.59 -3.66 -0.47
C ARG A 136 10.83 -3.75 -1.35
N LYS A 137 12.01 -3.56 -0.77
CA LYS A 137 13.31 -3.69 -1.43
C LYS A 137 13.95 -5.00 -1.01
N GLU A 138 14.50 -5.74 -1.97
CA GLU A 138 15.22 -6.99 -1.68
C GLU A 138 16.72 -6.76 -1.77
N VAL A 139 17.47 -7.15 -0.73
CA VAL A 139 18.93 -7.14 -0.71
C VAL A 139 19.41 -8.58 -0.67
N LYS A 140 20.20 -8.97 -1.65
CA LYS A 140 20.70 -10.35 -1.80
C LYS A 140 22.15 -10.45 -1.34
N LEU A 141 22.40 -11.30 -0.35
CA LEU A 141 23.72 -11.57 0.22
C LEU A 141 24.19 -12.98 -0.15
N ARG A 142 25.51 -13.17 -0.21
CA ARG A 142 26.14 -14.48 -0.39
C ARG A 142 26.98 -14.79 0.85
N PRO A 143 27.11 -16.07 1.24
CA PRO A 143 27.87 -16.44 2.43
C PRO A 143 29.38 -16.20 2.28
N LYS A 144 29.93 -16.21 1.05
CA LYS A 144 31.34 -15.91 0.75
C LYS A 144 31.53 -14.48 0.22
N THR A 145 30.75 -13.53 0.72
CA THR A 145 30.89 -12.13 0.33
C THR A 145 32.14 -11.55 1.02
N GLU A 146 32.96 -10.82 0.25
CA GLU A 146 34.09 -10.05 0.79
C GLU A 146 33.58 -8.89 1.66
N GLN A 147 34.35 -8.50 2.68
CA GLN A 147 34.00 -7.43 3.61
C GLN A 147 33.56 -6.14 2.90
N HIS A 148 34.24 -5.76 1.82
CA HIS A 148 33.90 -4.56 1.07
C HIS A 148 32.53 -4.64 0.38
N ASP A 149 32.17 -5.77 -0.24
CA ASP A 149 30.85 -5.95 -0.88
C ASP A 149 29.72 -6.06 0.15
N PHE A 150 30.02 -6.59 1.35
CA PHE A 150 29.09 -6.59 2.47
C PHE A 150 28.76 -5.15 2.92
N ASP A 151 29.79 -4.33 3.16
CA ASP A 151 29.63 -2.95 3.62
C ASP A 151 28.86 -2.09 2.61
N VAL A 152 29.07 -2.32 1.31
CA VAL A 152 28.31 -1.64 0.24
C VAL A 152 26.83 -2.01 0.30
N LYS A 153 26.48 -3.29 0.50
CA LYS A 153 25.09 -3.74 0.59
C LYS A 153 24.42 -3.32 1.90
N LEU A 154 25.16 -3.31 2.99
CA LEU A 154 24.70 -2.81 4.29
C LEU A 154 24.39 -1.31 4.21
N ARG A 155 25.26 -0.50 3.60
CA ARG A 155 25.01 0.93 3.38
C ARG A 155 23.78 1.17 2.50
N ARG A 156 23.55 0.34 1.48
CA ARG A 156 22.34 0.40 0.65
C ARG A 156 21.08 0.03 1.44
N ALA A 157 21.15 -1.01 2.27
CA ALA A 157 20.04 -1.40 3.14
C ALA A 157 19.69 -0.29 4.14
N LYS A 158 20.69 0.35 4.76
CA LYS A 158 20.49 1.51 5.65
C LYS A 158 19.79 2.67 4.94
N LYS A 159 20.24 3.04 3.73
CA LYS A 159 19.57 4.07 2.92
C LYS A 159 18.11 3.73 2.63
N PHE A 160 17.80 2.48 2.29
CA PHE A 160 16.41 2.07 2.06
C PHE A 160 15.55 2.15 3.33
N LEU A 161 16.11 1.85 4.50
CA LEU A 161 15.41 2.02 5.78
C LEU A 161 15.18 3.49 6.12
N GLU A 162 16.17 4.36 5.88
CA GLU A 162 16.07 5.82 6.05
C GLU A 162 15.01 6.43 5.10
N GLU A 163 14.90 5.92 3.87
CA GLU A 163 13.85 6.28 2.91
C GLU A 163 12.45 5.73 3.26
N GLY A 164 12.32 4.94 4.35
CA GLY A 164 11.06 4.37 4.81
C GLY A 164 10.62 3.09 4.07
N HIS A 165 11.50 2.49 3.27
CA HIS A 165 11.23 1.24 2.57
C HIS A 165 11.39 0.01 3.49
N LYS A 166 10.55 -1.00 3.28
CA LYS A 166 10.72 -2.31 3.94
C LYS A 166 11.80 -3.11 3.22
N VAL A 167 12.86 -3.51 3.93
CA VAL A 167 13.96 -4.29 3.36
C VAL A 167 13.79 -5.77 3.67
N LEU A 168 13.87 -6.63 2.66
CA LEU A 168 14.01 -8.08 2.80
C LEU A 168 15.45 -8.46 2.47
N VAL A 169 16.18 -8.96 3.45
CA VAL A 169 17.52 -9.52 3.24
C VAL A 169 17.37 -11.01 2.93
N THR A 170 17.89 -11.44 1.79
CA THR A 170 17.83 -12.84 1.34
C THR A 170 19.25 -13.35 1.13
N LEU A 171 19.62 -14.41 1.85
CA LEU A 171 20.86 -15.15 1.62
C LEU A 171 20.67 -16.17 0.50
N ILE A 172 21.57 -16.16 -0.48
CA ILE A 172 21.55 -17.08 -1.60
C ILE A 172 22.73 -18.05 -1.44
N PHE A 173 22.40 -19.31 -1.22
CA PHE A 173 23.34 -20.42 -1.22
C PHE A 173 23.48 -21.00 -2.63
N ARG A 174 24.70 -21.35 -3.05
CA ARG A 174 24.95 -22.00 -4.34
C ARG A 174 25.56 -23.39 -4.15
N GLY A 175 25.04 -24.37 -4.90
CA GLY A 175 25.60 -25.71 -4.99
C GLY A 175 25.71 -26.42 -3.64
N ARG A 176 26.93 -26.75 -3.22
CA ARG A 176 27.24 -27.53 -2.01
C ARG A 176 26.96 -26.79 -0.70
N GLU A 177 26.76 -25.47 -0.76
CA GLU A 177 26.55 -24.60 0.41
C GLU A 177 25.13 -24.69 0.98
N GLN A 178 24.18 -25.30 0.25
CA GLN A 178 22.82 -25.54 0.75
C GLN A 178 22.77 -26.49 1.97
N LYS A 179 23.85 -27.25 2.20
CA LYS A 179 23.96 -28.18 3.33
C LYS A 179 24.37 -27.49 4.64
N HIS A 180 24.85 -26.24 4.58
CA HIS A 180 25.30 -25.49 5.75
C HIS A 180 24.49 -24.19 5.88
N PRO A 181 23.20 -24.28 6.23
CA PRO A 181 22.40 -23.09 6.53
C PRO A 181 22.92 -22.33 7.75
N GLU A 182 23.68 -23.00 8.64
CA GLU A 182 24.33 -22.44 9.84
C GLU A 182 25.20 -21.23 9.50
N ILE A 183 25.98 -21.30 8.42
CA ILE A 183 26.83 -20.20 7.93
C ILE A 183 26.01 -18.94 7.59
N GLY A 184 24.73 -19.11 7.26
CA GLY A 184 23.84 -17.98 6.99
C GLY A 184 23.30 -17.31 8.25
N PHE A 185 23.20 -18.02 9.38
CA PHE A 185 22.73 -17.44 10.64
C PHE A 185 23.81 -16.60 11.30
N ASP A 186 25.08 -16.99 11.17
CA ASP A 186 26.21 -16.22 11.72
C ASP A 186 26.44 -14.88 10.98
N LEU A 187 25.90 -14.75 9.77
CA LEU A 187 26.09 -13.57 8.91
C LEU A 187 24.94 -12.55 8.98
N LEU A 188 23.85 -12.87 9.68
CA LEU A 188 22.62 -12.07 9.79
C LEU A 188 22.55 -11.32 11.13
#